data_AF-A0ABD1ENX6-F1
#
_entry.id   AF-A0ABD1ENX6-F1
#
_cell.length_a   1.000
_cell.length_b   1.000
_cell.length_c   1.000
_cell.angle_alpha   90.00
_cell.angle_beta   90.00
_cell.angle_gamma   90.00
#
_symmetry.space_group_name_H-M   'P 1'
#
loop_
_entity.id
_entity.type
_entity.pdbx_description
1 polymer ?
#
loop_
_entity_poly.entity_id
_entity_poly.type
_entity_poly.pdbx_seq_one_letter_code
_entity_poly.pdbx_strand_id
1 'polypeptide(L)'
;MKLFLIIMIFFHILFQMHCIDLNKLESFGINKNTFYVNDILIYFNRAFLAIPRSTCQNNISHPTLVELPWKDNVILKSRMQLPIEGQMWADCKELQNAVSLAKEGVKSKLWILDQGNQFCPAKVMMYSMLHNRFIENELIDLAEVDRNRLNSLVVENGTKIGDHRAFIGSVGENELLVCYLKNLKCVRAQLLQNSLQTSLKPINGDFLTINKGDSVMFFTSKDSLEVYSLDIQAIPEELQAEPSDNLTILVKYRGNKLGMSSGLMVDSQNGLLYYLTRDNVIVRWNTAKPLQAEYHDVLLQSSTLLPYVSRLFPDLQGNIFALVNMWDPDNCLANEEQGNETLERTLRIVKYNWMLDKYLIE
;
A
#
# COMPACT_ATOMS: atom_id res chain seq x y z
N MET A 1 27.88 -13.17 33.99
CA MET A 1 27.05 -11.94 33.97
C MET A 1 27.54 -10.92 32.94
N LYS A 2 28.82 -10.49 32.95
CA LYS A 2 29.36 -9.52 31.96
C LYS A 2 29.29 -9.98 30.49
N LEU A 3 29.53 -11.27 30.21
CA LEU A 3 29.43 -11.83 28.85
C LEU A 3 27.98 -11.83 28.31
N PHE A 4 27.00 -12.07 29.18
CA PHE A 4 25.59 -12.05 28.81
C PHE A 4 25.09 -10.62 28.53
N LEU A 5 25.58 -9.63 29.31
CA LEU A 5 25.32 -8.22 29.06
C LEU A 5 25.96 -7.75 27.74
N ILE A 6 27.18 -8.19 27.44
CA ILE A 6 27.85 -7.88 26.17
C ILE A 6 27.11 -8.54 25.00
N ILE A 7 26.66 -9.79 25.12
CA ILE A 7 25.87 -10.47 24.07
C ILE A 7 24.51 -9.78 23.88
N MET A 8 23.83 -9.36 24.94
CA MET A 8 22.57 -8.60 24.84
C MET A 8 22.79 -7.22 24.21
N ILE A 9 23.85 -6.50 24.59
CA ILE A 9 24.24 -5.23 23.96
C ILE A 9 24.64 -5.45 22.50
N PHE A 10 25.32 -6.55 22.17
CA PHE A 10 25.68 -6.90 20.79
C PHE A 10 24.43 -7.25 19.97
N PHE A 11 23.44 -7.94 20.55
CA PHE A 11 22.13 -8.17 19.92
C PHE A 11 21.31 -6.88 19.79
N HIS A 12 21.41 -5.96 20.75
CA HIS A 12 20.77 -4.63 20.67
C HIS A 12 21.43 -3.72 19.63
N ILE A 13 22.75 -3.83 19.45
CA ILE A 13 23.51 -3.08 18.43
C ILE A 13 23.35 -3.73 17.03
N LEU A 14 23.14 -5.05 16.94
CA LEU A 14 22.75 -5.76 15.71
C LEU A 14 21.28 -5.56 15.33
N PHE A 15 20.45 -5.07 16.24
CA PHE A 15 19.20 -4.37 15.93
C PHE A 15 19.52 -2.97 15.37
N GLN A 16 20.42 -2.90 14.37
CA GLN A 16 20.59 -1.67 13.59
C GLN A 16 19.21 -1.27 13.08
N MET A 17 18.83 -0.02 13.27
CA MET A 17 17.58 0.51 12.72
C MET A 17 17.69 0.45 11.20
N HIS A 18 16.87 -0.42 10.61
CA HIS A 18 16.83 -0.66 9.16
C HIS A 18 15.94 0.42 8.55
N CYS A 19 16.53 1.53 8.15
CA CYS A 19 15.79 2.65 7.59
C CYS A 19 16.23 2.96 6.16
N ILE A 20 15.33 3.56 5.40
CA ILE A 20 15.65 4.15 4.10
C ILE A 20 16.42 5.45 4.34
N ASP A 21 17.56 5.62 3.69
CA ASP A 21 18.33 6.88 3.72
C ASP A 21 17.72 7.89 2.73
N LEU A 22 16.87 8.77 3.27
CA LEU A 22 16.15 9.77 2.49
C LEU A 22 16.91 11.08 2.31
N ASN A 23 18.07 11.25 2.95
CA ASN A 23 18.91 12.44 2.71
C ASN A 23 19.33 12.52 1.23
N LYS A 24 19.35 11.38 0.54
CA LYS A 24 19.62 11.27 -0.90
C LYS A 24 18.48 11.77 -1.78
N LEU A 25 17.27 11.96 -1.25
CA LEU A 25 16.19 12.60 -1.99
C LEU A 25 16.32 14.12 -2.04
N GLU A 26 17.08 14.72 -1.11
CA GLU A 26 17.32 16.16 -1.07
C GLU A 26 18.03 16.65 -2.34
N SER A 27 18.90 15.82 -2.94
CA SER A 27 19.55 16.15 -4.22
C SER A 27 18.58 16.24 -5.40
N PHE A 28 17.35 15.75 -5.26
CA PHE A 28 16.28 15.86 -6.26
C PHE A 28 15.26 16.95 -5.91
N GLY A 29 15.58 17.85 -4.96
CA GLY A 29 14.69 18.91 -4.49
C GLY A 29 13.59 18.40 -3.54
N ILE A 30 13.61 17.12 -3.19
CA ILE A 30 12.63 16.52 -2.29
C ILE A 30 13.17 16.63 -0.86
N ASN A 31 12.72 17.66 -0.15
CA ASN A 31 13.06 17.81 1.27
C ASN A 31 12.40 16.69 2.07
N LYS A 32 13.24 15.89 2.74
CA LYS A 32 12.82 14.70 3.49
C LYS A 32 11.75 14.96 4.55
N ASN A 33 11.64 16.19 5.04
CA ASN A 33 10.68 16.57 6.08
C ASN A 33 9.36 17.07 5.49
N THR A 34 9.32 17.47 4.21
CA THR A 34 8.15 18.17 3.67
C THR A 34 7.38 17.42 2.60
N PHE A 35 7.86 16.28 2.11
CA PHE A 35 7.14 15.52 1.10
C PHE A 35 6.25 14.43 1.71
N TYR A 36 5.19 14.08 1.00
CA TYR A 36 4.27 12.99 1.34
C TYR A 36 4.54 11.77 0.48
N VAL A 37 4.67 10.60 1.12
CA VAL A 37 4.80 9.31 0.43
C VAL A 37 3.55 8.48 0.67
N ASN A 38 2.86 8.12 -0.41
CA ASN A 38 1.59 7.41 -0.31
C ASN A 38 1.77 5.89 -0.18
N ASP A 39 2.69 5.33 -0.97
CA ASP A 39 2.89 3.88 -1.03
C ASP A 39 4.38 3.54 -1.16
N ILE A 40 4.71 2.32 -0.75
CA ILE A 40 6.05 1.78 -0.80
C ILE A 40 6.01 0.30 -1.17
N LEU A 41 6.95 -0.10 -2.02
CA LEU A 41 7.14 -1.50 -2.36
C LEU A 41 8.61 -1.92 -2.25
N ILE A 42 8.85 -3.05 -1.59
CA ILE A 42 10.20 -3.61 -1.41
C ILE A 42 10.45 -4.75 -2.40
N TYR A 43 11.61 -4.72 -3.06
CA TYR A 43 12.08 -5.76 -3.96
C TYR A 43 13.59 -5.96 -3.79
N PHE A 44 14.01 -7.10 -3.24
CA PHE A 44 15.40 -7.35 -2.85
C PHE A 44 15.97 -6.22 -1.97
N ASN A 45 17.01 -5.55 -2.43
CA ASN A 45 17.68 -4.43 -1.76
C ASN A 45 17.19 -3.08 -2.30
N ARG A 46 15.99 -3.02 -2.87
CA ARG A 46 15.39 -1.82 -3.48
C ARG A 46 14.04 -1.53 -2.84
N ALA A 47 13.77 -0.26 -2.62
CA ALA A 47 12.50 0.29 -2.22
C ALA A 47 12.02 1.26 -3.31
N PHE A 48 10.78 1.08 -3.75
CA PHE A 48 10.11 1.99 -4.67
C PHE A 48 9.10 2.80 -3.89
N LEU A 49 9.13 4.13 -4.02
CA LEU A 49 8.22 5.04 -3.33
C LEU A 49 7.31 5.73 -4.34
N ALA A 50 6.00 5.72 -4.06
CA ALA A 50 5.02 6.54 -4.76
C ALA A 50 4.85 7.88 -4.02
N ILE A 51 5.16 8.97 -4.72
CA ILE A 51 5.12 10.35 -4.24
C ILE A 51 4.11 11.09 -5.13
N PRO A 52 2.82 11.11 -4.77
CA PRO A 52 1.79 11.69 -5.65
C PRO A 52 2.00 13.18 -5.81
N ARG A 53 2.05 13.68 -7.05
CA ARG A 53 2.09 15.12 -7.37
C ARG A 53 0.78 15.84 -7.03
N SER A 54 -0.32 15.11 -6.84
CA SER A 54 -1.62 15.67 -6.44
C SER A 54 -1.69 16.06 -4.96
N THR A 55 -0.80 15.55 -4.12
CA THR A 55 -0.78 15.91 -2.69
C THR A 55 -0.21 17.32 -2.52
N CYS A 56 -0.85 18.14 -1.68
CA CYS A 56 -0.53 19.57 -1.52
C CYS A 56 0.91 19.89 -1.08
N GLN A 57 1.63 18.92 -0.53
CA GLN A 57 3.00 19.06 -0.05
C GLN A 57 4.05 18.57 -1.06
N ASN A 58 3.58 17.98 -2.16
CA ASN A 58 4.42 17.52 -3.25
C ASN A 58 4.36 18.49 -4.42
N ASN A 59 5.45 18.57 -5.20
CA ASN A 59 5.56 19.48 -6.33
C ASN A 59 5.42 18.72 -7.65
N ILE A 60 4.67 19.28 -8.60
CA ILE A 60 4.51 18.73 -9.95
C ILE A 60 5.83 18.55 -10.71
N SER A 61 6.86 19.34 -10.38
CA SER A 61 8.18 19.27 -11.00
C SER A 61 9.05 18.14 -10.45
N HIS A 62 8.69 17.54 -9.31
CA HIS A 62 9.42 16.44 -8.71
C HIS A 62 9.03 15.09 -9.33
N PRO A 63 9.90 14.06 -9.31
CA PRO A 63 9.53 12.71 -9.71
C PRO A 63 8.41 12.17 -8.82
N THR A 64 7.49 11.40 -9.40
CA THR A 64 6.36 10.79 -8.67
C THR A 64 6.63 9.33 -8.27
N LEU A 65 7.65 8.71 -8.85
CA LEU A 65 8.15 7.40 -8.52
C LEU A 65 9.68 7.46 -8.36
N VAL A 66 10.17 7.03 -7.21
CA VAL A 66 11.62 7.01 -6.92
C VAL A 66 12.05 5.65 -6.42
N GLU A 67 13.29 5.28 -6.77
CA GLU A 67 13.93 4.08 -6.27
C GLU A 67 15.03 4.45 -5.28
N LEU A 68 15.06 3.72 -4.16
CA LEU A 68 16.03 3.87 -3.09
C LEU A 68 16.58 2.51 -2.65
N PRO A 69 17.79 2.46 -2.09
CA PRO A 69 18.28 1.23 -1.47
C PRO A 69 17.43 0.85 -0.25
N TRP A 70 17.03 -0.41 -0.18
CA TRP A 70 16.45 -1.05 0.99
C TRP A 70 17.55 -1.82 1.73
N LYS A 71 17.95 -1.32 2.91
CA LYS A 71 19.11 -1.75 3.73
C LYS A 71 20.46 -1.29 3.18
N ASP A 72 21.33 -0.78 4.07
CA ASP A 72 22.70 -0.34 3.76
C ASP A 72 23.63 -1.54 3.52
N ASN A 73 23.46 -2.24 2.40
CA ASN A 73 24.44 -3.23 1.97
C ASN A 73 25.66 -2.51 1.38
N VAL A 74 26.64 -2.21 2.23
CA VAL A 74 27.93 -1.57 1.88
C VAL A 74 28.67 -2.28 0.74
N ILE A 75 28.44 -3.58 0.56
CA ILE A 75 29.15 -4.43 -0.43
C ILE A 75 28.61 -4.22 -1.86
N LEU A 76 27.32 -3.90 -1.98
CA LEU A 76 26.70 -3.52 -3.24
C LEU A 76 26.29 -2.06 -3.09
N LYS A 77 27.27 -1.15 -3.18
CA LYS A 77 27.00 0.27 -3.42
C LYS A 77 26.18 0.36 -4.71
N SER A 78 24.86 0.29 -4.57
CA SER A 78 23.92 0.35 -5.68
C SER A 78 24.24 1.62 -6.46
N ARG A 79 24.66 1.44 -7.71
CA ARG A 79 24.87 2.52 -8.68
C ARG A 79 23.56 3.24 -9.05
N MET A 80 22.41 2.85 -8.48
CA MET A 80 21.11 3.36 -8.90
C MET A 80 20.44 4.08 -7.74
N GLN A 81 20.61 5.40 -7.77
CA GLN A 81 19.80 6.39 -7.07
C GLN A 81 19.42 7.38 -8.15
N LEU A 82 18.36 7.08 -8.89
CA LEU A 82 17.88 7.93 -9.96
C LEU A 82 16.36 8.02 -9.81
N PRO A 83 15.77 9.21 -10.01
CA PRO A 83 14.39 9.24 -10.45
C PRO A 83 14.27 8.30 -11.64
N ILE A 84 13.26 7.45 -11.61
CA ILE A 84 13.01 6.55 -12.73
C ILE A 84 12.74 7.41 -13.97
N GLU A 85 13.41 7.16 -15.08
CA GLU A 85 13.16 7.91 -16.32
C GLU A 85 11.72 7.70 -16.81
N GLY A 86 11.15 8.66 -17.55
CA GLY A 86 9.79 8.54 -18.07
C GLY A 86 8.71 9.10 -17.11
N GLN A 87 8.93 10.29 -16.55
CA GLN A 87 8.00 10.95 -15.61
C GLN A 87 7.80 12.45 -15.90
N MET A 88 7.95 12.88 -17.15
CA MET A 88 7.81 14.27 -17.56
C MET A 88 6.35 14.72 -17.42
N TRP A 89 6.16 15.83 -16.71
CA TRP A 89 4.84 16.38 -16.47
C TRP A 89 4.16 16.78 -17.77
N ALA A 90 2.88 16.42 -17.90
CA ALA A 90 2.03 16.64 -19.07
C ALA A 90 2.39 15.85 -20.34
N ASP A 91 3.39 14.97 -20.31
CA ASP A 91 3.57 13.95 -21.36
C ASP A 91 2.76 12.69 -21.02
N CYS A 92 1.59 12.53 -21.64
CA CYS A 92 0.65 11.48 -21.24
C CYS A 92 1.11 10.04 -21.51
N LYS A 93 2.20 9.85 -22.27
CA LYS A 93 2.86 8.54 -22.43
C LYS A 93 3.68 8.16 -21.20
N GLU A 94 4.09 9.16 -20.43
CA GLU A 94 4.93 9.02 -19.25
C GLU A 94 4.11 9.05 -17.96
N LEU A 95 4.75 8.66 -16.86
CA LEU A 95 4.11 8.59 -15.55
C LEU A 95 3.82 9.99 -15.00
N GLN A 96 2.57 10.25 -14.65
CA GLN A 96 2.11 11.57 -14.25
C GLN A 96 2.00 11.73 -12.75
N ASN A 97 1.34 10.80 -12.05
CA ASN A 97 1.01 10.93 -10.65
C ASN A 97 0.80 9.54 -10.01
N ALA A 98 1.88 8.90 -9.59
CA ALA A 98 1.84 7.58 -8.97
C ALA A 98 1.24 7.65 -7.56
N VAL A 99 0.15 6.91 -7.35
CA VAL A 99 -0.56 6.84 -6.07
C VAL A 99 -0.41 5.49 -5.37
N SER A 100 -0.32 4.39 -6.10
CA SER A 100 -0.20 3.06 -5.47
C SER A 100 0.66 2.11 -6.30
N LEU A 101 1.33 1.19 -5.60
CA LEU A 101 2.30 0.25 -6.14
C LEU A 101 1.91 -1.18 -5.79
N ALA A 102 1.92 -2.06 -6.80
CA ALA A 102 1.68 -3.47 -6.59
C ALA A 102 2.65 -4.34 -7.38
N LYS A 103 3.15 -5.40 -6.76
CA LYS A 103 4.06 -6.36 -7.41
C LYS A 103 3.27 -7.58 -7.88
N GLU A 104 3.53 -8.00 -9.11
CA GLU A 104 2.96 -9.23 -9.67
C GLU A 104 3.77 -10.46 -9.21
N GLY A 105 3.33 -11.08 -8.10
CA GLY A 105 3.84 -12.36 -7.60
C GLY A 105 5.37 -12.46 -7.52
N VAL A 106 5.93 -13.52 -8.11
CA VAL A 106 7.39 -13.78 -8.15
C VAL A 106 8.08 -12.98 -9.26
N LYS A 107 7.33 -12.34 -10.17
CA LYS A 107 7.91 -11.60 -11.29
C LYS A 107 8.56 -10.30 -10.82
N SER A 108 9.50 -9.83 -11.62
CA SER A 108 10.10 -8.50 -11.49
C SER A 108 9.23 -7.40 -12.11
N LYS A 109 7.90 -7.52 -12.02
CA LYS A 109 6.94 -6.56 -12.59
C LYS A 109 6.31 -5.73 -11.47
N LEU A 110 6.44 -4.42 -11.59
CA LEU A 110 5.85 -3.42 -10.72
C LEU A 110 4.73 -2.73 -11.47
N TRP A 111 3.50 -2.93 -11.03
CA TRP A 111 2.33 -2.23 -11.52
C TRP A 111 2.12 -0.96 -10.72
N ILE A 112 1.92 0.16 -11.43
CA ILE A 112 1.83 1.50 -10.85
C ILE A 112 0.48 2.07 -11.24
N LEU A 113 -0.33 2.43 -10.25
CA LEU A 113 -1.55 3.19 -10.46
C LEU A 113 -1.17 4.67 -10.61
N ASP A 114 -1.36 5.19 -11.82
CA ASP A 114 -1.17 6.60 -12.17
C ASP A 114 -2.54 7.28 -12.17
N GLN A 115 -2.72 8.23 -11.25
CA GLN A 115 -3.94 9.03 -11.14
C GLN A 115 -4.09 10.00 -12.32
N GLY A 116 -3.05 10.24 -13.11
CA GLY A 116 -3.06 11.25 -14.16
C GLY A 116 -3.10 12.67 -13.59
N ASN A 117 -3.51 13.63 -14.41
CA ASN A 117 -3.63 15.04 -14.04
C ASN A 117 -4.66 15.75 -14.94
N GLN A 118 -4.67 17.08 -14.96
CA GLN A 118 -5.58 17.86 -15.80
C GLN A 118 -5.36 17.72 -17.31
N PHE A 119 -4.19 17.24 -17.73
CA PHE A 119 -3.82 17.06 -19.14
C PHE A 119 -3.89 15.61 -19.58
N CYS A 120 -3.63 14.67 -18.65
CA CYS A 120 -3.45 13.27 -18.96
C CYS A 120 -4.42 12.38 -18.18
N PRO A 121 -5.03 11.39 -18.84
CA PRO A 121 -5.93 10.45 -18.19
C PRO A 121 -5.21 9.58 -17.16
N ALA A 122 -5.99 9.02 -16.24
CA ALA A 122 -5.51 8.00 -15.33
C ALA A 122 -5.16 6.72 -16.10
N LYS A 123 -4.21 5.95 -15.59
CA LYS A 123 -3.73 4.71 -16.22
C LYS A 123 -3.05 3.79 -15.21
N VAL A 124 -2.89 2.52 -15.56
CA VAL A 124 -1.98 1.59 -14.88
C VAL A 124 -0.81 1.30 -15.80
N MET A 125 0.41 1.50 -15.31
CA MET A 125 1.64 1.25 -16.09
C MET A 125 2.45 0.12 -15.48
N MET A 126 3.12 -0.68 -16.32
CA MET A 126 4.08 -1.68 -15.88
C MET A 126 5.52 -1.19 -15.98
N TYR A 127 6.22 -1.25 -14.85
CA TYR A 127 7.66 -1.06 -14.76
C TYR A 127 8.36 -2.39 -14.51
N SER A 128 9.30 -2.74 -15.41
CA SER A 128 10.10 -3.94 -15.25
C SER A 128 11.28 -3.66 -14.32
N MET A 129 11.19 -4.13 -13.07
CA MET A 129 12.27 -4.03 -12.08
C MET A 129 13.54 -4.80 -12.47
N LEU A 130 13.47 -5.79 -13.37
CA LEU A 130 14.69 -6.49 -13.84
C LEU A 130 15.46 -5.65 -14.86
N HIS A 131 14.76 -5.10 -15.84
CA HIS A 131 15.32 -4.30 -16.93
C HIS A 131 15.41 -2.79 -16.64
N ASN A 132 14.90 -2.36 -15.48
CA ASN A 132 14.84 -0.97 -15.03
C ASN A 132 14.22 0.01 -16.04
N ARG A 133 13.11 -0.38 -16.68
CA ARG A 133 12.40 0.45 -17.65
C ARG A 133 10.89 0.22 -17.63
N PHE A 134 10.15 1.23 -18.05
CA PHE A 134 8.74 1.08 -18.41
C PHE A 134 8.59 0.21 -19.66
N ILE A 135 7.53 -0.58 -19.72
CA ILE A 135 7.16 -1.33 -20.91
C ILE A 135 5.93 -0.65 -21.52
N GLU A 136 6.15 0.12 -22.58
CA GLU A 136 5.13 0.99 -23.20
C GLU A 136 3.85 0.23 -23.63
N ASN A 137 4.00 -1.03 -24.04
CA ASN A 137 2.88 -1.86 -24.50
C ASN A 137 2.09 -2.54 -23.35
N GLU A 138 2.52 -2.39 -22.10
CA GLU A 138 1.84 -2.93 -20.92
C GLU A 138 1.21 -1.78 -20.11
N LEU A 139 0.16 -1.20 -20.68
CA LEU A 139 -0.61 -0.08 -20.14
C LEU A 139 -2.09 -0.43 -20.11
N ILE A 140 -2.77 -0.07 -19.02
CA ILE A 140 -4.22 -0.18 -18.89
C ILE A 140 -4.80 1.23 -18.80
N ASP A 141 -5.67 1.57 -19.75
CA ASP A 141 -6.33 2.88 -19.80
C ASP A 141 -7.47 2.94 -18.76
N LEU A 142 -7.49 4.03 -17.99
CA LEU A 142 -8.52 4.34 -16.99
C LEU A 142 -9.17 5.71 -17.24
N ALA A 143 -9.14 6.23 -18.47
CA ALA A 143 -9.68 7.55 -18.83
C ALA A 143 -11.15 7.77 -18.42
N GLU A 144 -11.95 6.70 -18.39
CA GLU A 144 -13.38 6.75 -18.02
C GLU A 144 -13.62 6.67 -16.50
N VAL A 145 -12.56 6.60 -15.69
CA VAL A 145 -12.64 6.50 -14.23
C VAL A 145 -12.33 7.87 -13.64
N ASP A 146 -13.09 8.28 -12.62
CA ASP A 146 -12.80 9.53 -11.93
C ASP A 146 -11.44 9.43 -11.23
N ARG A 147 -10.47 10.18 -11.77
CA ARG A 147 -9.10 10.21 -11.27
C ARG A 147 -9.03 10.51 -9.78
N ASN A 148 -9.90 11.37 -9.24
CA ASN A 148 -9.78 11.83 -7.85
C ASN A 148 -10.07 10.72 -6.83
N ARG A 149 -10.62 9.60 -7.27
CA ARG A 149 -11.01 8.49 -6.39
C ARG A 149 -10.06 7.29 -6.46
N LEU A 150 -9.07 7.32 -7.36
CA LEU A 150 -8.05 6.29 -7.52
C LEU A 150 -6.99 6.41 -6.42
N ASN A 151 -6.93 5.43 -5.52
CA ASN A 151 -6.05 5.50 -4.34
C ASN A 151 -5.28 4.21 -4.03
N SER A 152 -5.85 3.04 -4.28
CA SER A 152 -5.25 1.76 -3.89
C SER A 152 -5.30 0.74 -5.02
N LEU A 153 -4.15 0.12 -5.28
CA LEU A 153 -3.96 -0.98 -6.21
C LEU A 153 -3.43 -2.20 -5.46
N VAL A 154 -4.06 -3.35 -5.65
CA VAL A 154 -3.56 -4.64 -5.16
C VAL A 154 -3.56 -5.65 -6.29
N VAL A 155 -2.53 -6.51 -6.34
CA VAL A 155 -2.42 -7.58 -7.34
C VAL A 155 -2.52 -8.91 -6.61
N GLU A 156 -3.35 -9.81 -7.10
CA GLU A 156 -3.48 -11.13 -6.50
C GLU A 156 -2.18 -11.94 -6.63
N ASN A 157 -1.96 -12.79 -5.64
CA ASN A 157 -0.87 -13.75 -5.67
C ASN A 157 -1.39 -15.07 -6.23
N GLY A 158 -1.59 -15.14 -7.55
CA GLY A 158 -2.06 -16.33 -8.23
C GLY A 158 -1.01 -17.45 -8.29
N THR A 159 -1.43 -18.70 -8.44
CA THR A 159 -0.55 -19.85 -8.70
C THR A 159 -0.14 -19.94 -10.18
N LYS A 160 -0.97 -19.40 -11.08
CA LYS A 160 -0.71 -19.36 -12.52
C LYS A 160 0.21 -18.19 -12.85
N ILE A 161 1.39 -18.51 -13.39
CA ILE A 161 2.38 -17.50 -13.75
C ILE A 161 1.83 -16.62 -14.88
N GLY A 162 1.61 -15.34 -14.57
CA GLY A 162 1.28 -14.32 -15.58
C GLY A 162 -0.17 -14.23 -16.00
N ASP A 163 -1.06 -14.84 -15.24
CA ASP A 163 -2.49 -14.63 -15.35
C ASP A 163 -3.00 -14.14 -13.99
N HIS A 164 -2.65 -12.90 -13.68
CA HIS A 164 -3.01 -12.26 -12.42
C HIS A 164 -3.99 -11.13 -12.67
N ARG A 165 -4.89 -10.94 -11.72
CA ARG A 165 -5.79 -9.80 -11.66
C ARG A 165 -5.27 -8.77 -10.68
N ALA A 166 -5.47 -7.52 -11.05
CA ALA A 166 -5.34 -6.40 -10.13
C ALA A 166 -6.71 -5.87 -9.75
N PHE A 167 -6.82 -5.32 -8.55
CA PHE A 167 -8.03 -4.72 -8.02
C PHE A 167 -7.74 -3.29 -7.63
N ILE A 168 -8.61 -2.38 -8.07
CA ILE A 168 -8.56 -0.96 -7.73
C ILE A 168 -9.88 -0.58 -7.09
N GLY A 169 -9.83 -0.05 -5.87
CA GLY A 169 -11.03 0.40 -5.17
C GLY A 169 -11.33 1.88 -5.35
N SER A 170 -12.41 2.29 -4.70
CA SER A 170 -12.95 3.65 -4.69
C SER A 170 -13.26 4.26 -6.05
N VAL A 171 -13.41 3.45 -7.09
CA VAL A 171 -13.71 3.90 -8.46
C VAL A 171 -15.14 4.45 -8.62
N GLY A 172 -16.03 4.12 -7.69
CA GLY A 172 -17.44 4.47 -7.65
C GLY A 172 -18.07 3.99 -6.34
N GLU A 173 -19.33 4.35 -6.10
CA GLU A 173 -20.07 3.86 -4.94
C GLU A 173 -20.43 2.39 -5.13
N ASN A 174 -20.02 1.53 -4.19
CA ASN A 174 -20.22 0.09 -4.30
C ASN A 174 -19.55 -0.51 -5.55
N GLU A 175 -18.47 0.09 -6.05
CA GLU A 175 -17.76 -0.38 -7.24
C GLU A 175 -16.31 -0.76 -6.92
N LEU A 176 -15.81 -1.73 -7.68
CA LEU A 176 -14.43 -2.17 -7.70
C LEU A 176 -14.02 -2.35 -9.17
N LEU A 177 -12.82 -1.92 -9.57
CA LEU A 177 -12.27 -2.34 -10.85
C LEU A 177 -11.52 -3.65 -10.70
N VAL A 178 -11.85 -4.61 -11.57
CA VAL A 178 -11.11 -5.86 -11.75
C VAL A 178 -10.34 -5.77 -13.05
N CYS A 179 -9.02 -5.74 -12.97
CA CYS A 179 -8.12 -5.57 -14.10
C CYS A 179 -7.39 -6.87 -14.42
N TYR A 180 -7.68 -7.45 -15.58
CA TYR A 180 -7.05 -8.66 -16.09
C TYR A 180 -5.71 -8.28 -16.74
N LEU A 181 -4.61 -8.47 -16.02
CA LEU A 181 -3.29 -7.94 -16.41
C LEU A 181 -2.75 -8.57 -17.70
N LYS A 182 -3.14 -9.81 -18.01
CA LYS A 182 -2.80 -10.50 -19.26
C LYS A 182 -3.45 -9.85 -20.48
N ASN A 183 -4.70 -9.38 -20.33
CA ASN A 183 -5.47 -8.74 -21.39
C ASN A 183 -5.34 -7.22 -21.40
N LEU A 184 -4.72 -6.63 -20.36
CA LEU A 184 -4.59 -5.19 -20.15
C LEU A 184 -5.95 -4.47 -20.18
N LYS A 185 -6.98 -5.09 -19.59
CA LYS A 185 -8.34 -4.56 -19.54
C LYS A 185 -8.91 -4.61 -18.14
N CYS A 186 -9.68 -3.59 -17.77
CA CYS A 186 -10.45 -3.58 -16.53
C CYS A 186 -11.95 -3.68 -16.82
N VAL A 187 -12.68 -4.25 -15.87
CA VAL A 187 -14.14 -4.19 -15.79
C VAL A 187 -14.57 -3.58 -14.48
N ARG A 188 -15.67 -2.82 -14.51
CA ARG A 188 -16.35 -2.37 -13.31
C ARG A 188 -17.14 -3.53 -12.74
N ALA A 189 -16.94 -3.78 -11.46
CA ALA A 189 -17.67 -4.78 -10.70
C ALA A 189 -18.54 -4.11 -9.65
N GLN A 190 -19.82 -4.46 -9.63
CA GLN A 190 -20.77 -4.03 -8.63
C GLN A 190 -20.60 -4.88 -7.36
N LEU A 191 -20.36 -4.24 -6.23
CA LEU A 191 -20.26 -4.87 -4.93
C LEU A 191 -21.66 -4.97 -4.31
N LEU A 192 -22.05 -6.18 -3.92
CA LEU A 192 -23.31 -6.45 -3.24
C LEU A 192 -23.08 -7.10 -1.89
N GLN A 193 -23.67 -6.55 -0.84
CA GLN A 193 -23.58 -7.13 0.50
C GLN A 193 -24.53 -8.32 0.64
N ASN A 194 -24.01 -9.46 1.08
CA ASN A 194 -24.78 -10.70 1.25
C ASN A 194 -25.64 -10.74 2.55
N SER A 195 -26.27 -9.63 2.98
CA SER A 195 -27.04 -9.64 4.23
C SER A 195 -28.36 -8.86 4.20
N LEU A 196 -29.35 -9.40 4.94
CA LEU A 196 -30.62 -8.77 5.30
C LEU A 196 -30.45 -7.46 6.12
N GLN A 197 -29.26 -7.21 6.66
CA GLN A 197 -28.87 -5.92 7.23
C GLN A 197 -28.29 -5.06 6.12
N THR A 198 -29.16 -4.32 5.45
CA THR A 198 -28.77 -3.21 4.57
C THR A 198 -28.08 -2.15 5.43
N SER A 199 -26.74 -2.16 5.45
CA SER A 199 -26.03 -0.91 5.71
C SER A 199 -26.45 0.06 4.60
N LEU A 200 -27.08 1.18 4.96
CA LEU A 200 -27.47 2.22 4.01
C LEU A 200 -26.25 2.98 3.45
N LYS A 201 -25.04 2.70 3.94
CA LYS A 201 -23.83 3.38 3.48
C LYS A 201 -23.22 2.67 2.26
N PRO A 202 -22.75 3.45 1.27
CA PRO A 202 -21.98 2.90 0.15
C PRO A 202 -20.76 2.12 0.61
N ILE A 203 -20.49 1.02 -0.06
CA ILE A 203 -19.31 0.18 0.08
C ILE A 203 -18.19 0.83 -0.73
N ASN A 204 -17.26 1.49 -0.03
CA ASN A 204 -16.08 2.10 -0.64
C ASN A 204 -14.81 1.37 -0.17
N GLY A 205 -13.82 1.26 -1.06
CA GLY A 205 -12.59 0.53 -0.84
C GLY A 205 -11.38 1.43 -1.00
N ASP A 206 -11.19 2.39 -0.10
CA ASP A 206 -10.05 3.31 -0.18
C ASP A 206 -8.72 2.62 0.12
N PHE A 207 -8.80 1.60 0.97
CA PHE A 207 -7.67 0.76 1.31
C PHE A 207 -8.02 -0.70 1.04
N LEU A 208 -7.20 -1.36 0.21
CA LEU A 208 -7.33 -2.77 -0.10
C LEU A 208 -6.08 -3.53 0.35
N THR A 209 -6.28 -4.79 0.74
CA THR A 209 -5.18 -5.72 0.98
C THR A 209 -5.62 -7.13 0.67
N ILE A 210 -4.70 -7.92 0.11
CA ILE A 210 -4.91 -9.33 -0.19
C ILE A 210 -4.00 -10.14 0.72
N ASN A 211 -4.55 -11.18 1.32
CA ASN A 211 -3.74 -12.15 2.01
C ASN A 211 -2.93 -12.96 1.00
N LYS A 212 -1.59 -13.00 1.11
CA LYS A 212 -0.75 -13.71 0.13
C LYS A 212 -0.88 -15.24 0.19
N GLY A 213 -1.38 -15.78 1.30
CA GLY A 213 -1.57 -17.22 1.51
C GLY A 213 -3.01 -17.69 1.37
N ASP A 214 -3.95 -16.80 1.07
CA ASP A 214 -5.38 -17.08 1.00
C ASP A 214 -6.00 -16.31 -0.18
N SER A 215 -7.24 -16.62 -0.56
CA SER A 215 -7.96 -15.91 -1.62
C SER A 215 -8.77 -14.71 -1.13
N VAL A 216 -8.68 -14.38 0.17
CA VAL A 216 -9.49 -13.32 0.76
C VAL A 216 -8.85 -11.95 0.58
N MET A 217 -9.60 -11.03 -0.03
CA MET A 217 -9.30 -9.61 -0.04
C MET A 217 -10.10 -8.91 1.06
N PHE A 218 -9.45 -8.04 1.81
CA PHE A 218 -10.09 -7.13 2.76
C PHE A 218 -10.01 -5.71 2.25
N PHE A 219 -11.03 -4.92 2.53
CA PHE A 219 -11.05 -3.52 2.18
C PHE A 219 -11.96 -2.72 3.11
N THR A 220 -11.68 -1.42 3.18
CA THR A 220 -12.40 -0.46 4.02
C THR A 220 -12.23 0.94 3.43
N SER A 221 -13.09 1.86 3.85
CA SER A 221 -13.00 3.28 3.48
C SER A 221 -12.26 4.10 4.53
N LYS A 222 -11.67 5.22 4.10
CA LYS A 222 -11.05 6.23 4.98
C LYS A 222 -12.08 6.85 5.93
N ASP A 223 -13.29 7.09 5.44
CA ASP A 223 -14.36 7.81 6.15
C ASP A 223 -15.41 6.88 6.78
N SER A 224 -15.09 5.61 6.92
CA SER A 224 -16.01 4.60 7.45
C SER A 224 -15.32 3.60 8.37
N LEU A 225 -16.10 3.04 9.28
CA LEU A 225 -15.64 2.03 10.24
C LEU A 225 -15.80 0.62 9.69
N GLU A 226 -16.66 0.45 8.71
CA GLU A 226 -17.06 -0.84 8.15
C GLU A 226 -15.86 -1.54 7.45
N VAL A 227 -15.68 -2.81 7.77
CA VAL A 227 -14.71 -3.70 7.09
C VAL A 227 -15.47 -4.72 6.28
N TYR A 228 -15.06 -4.87 5.03
CA TYR A 228 -15.61 -5.87 4.12
C TYR A 228 -14.51 -6.84 3.68
N SER A 229 -14.95 -8.01 3.26
CA SER A 229 -14.07 -8.98 2.60
C SER A 229 -14.78 -9.64 1.43
N LEU A 230 -14.02 -10.07 0.44
CA LEU A 230 -14.51 -10.92 -0.64
C LEU A 230 -13.52 -12.04 -0.94
N ASP A 231 -14.02 -13.12 -1.52
CA ASP A 231 -13.19 -14.22 -2.03
C ASP A 231 -12.85 -13.94 -3.50
N ILE A 232 -11.57 -13.75 -3.78
CA ILE A 232 -11.05 -13.43 -5.11
C ILE A 232 -11.20 -14.63 -6.07
N GLN A 233 -11.26 -15.85 -5.55
CA GLN A 233 -11.49 -17.04 -6.39
C GLN A 233 -12.93 -17.12 -6.92
N ALA A 234 -13.88 -16.42 -6.29
CA ALA A 234 -15.25 -16.34 -6.79
C ALA A 234 -15.39 -15.39 -8.00
N ILE A 235 -14.38 -14.56 -8.27
CA ILE A 235 -14.33 -13.69 -9.44
C ILE A 235 -13.84 -14.52 -10.63
N PRO A 236 -14.42 -14.38 -11.84
CA PRO A 236 -13.94 -15.07 -13.03
C PRO A 236 -12.44 -14.82 -13.29
N GLU A 237 -11.72 -15.87 -13.70
CA GLU A 237 -10.29 -15.76 -14.03
C GLU A 237 -10.06 -15.05 -15.37
N GLU A 238 -11.00 -15.17 -16.30
CA GLU A 238 -10.91 -14.58 -17.63
C GLU A 238 -12.07 -13.62 -17.88
N LEU A 239 -11.75 -12.57 -18.64
CA LEU A 239 -12.75 -11.64 -19.14
C LEU A 239 -13.67 -12.36 -20.13
N GLN A 240 -14.96 -12.49 -19.80
CA GLN A 240 -15.93 -13.03 -20.74
C GLN A 240 -16.06 -12.10 -21.95
N ALA A 241 -16.12 -12.66 -23.16
CA ALA A 241 -16.06 -11.93 -24.42
C ALA A 241 -17.28 -11.02 -24.68
N GLU A 242 -18.39 -11.26 -23.98
CA GLU A 242 -19.64 -10.51 -24.14
C GLU A 242 -19.76 -9.39 -23.08
N PRO A 243 -19.87 -8.12 -23.49
CA PRO A 243 -19.89 -6.96 -22.59
C PRO A 243 -21.25 -6.73 -21.90
N SER A 244 -22.12 -7.73 -21.81
CA SER A 244 -23.49 -7.55 -21.30
C SER A 244 -23.66 -7.74 -19.80
N ASP A 245 -22.74 -8.44 -19.13
CA ASP A 245 -22.94 -8.83 -17.74
C ASP A 245 -22.14 -7.91 -16.83
N ASN A 246 -22.84 -6.99 -16.17
CA ASN A 246 -22.29 -6.22 -15.05
C ASN A 246 -21.77 -7.20 -14.00
N LEU A 247 -20.44 -7.35 -13.93
CA LEU A 247 -19.79 -8.26 -12.99
C LEU A 247 -20.26 -7.91 -11.59
N THR A 248 -20.92 -8.85 -10.92
CA THR A 248 -21.46 -8.63 -9.59
C THR A 248 -20.71 -9.49 -8.61
N ILE A 249 -20.17 -8.88 -7.55
CA ILE A 249 -19.34 -9.55 -6.55
C ILE A 249 -20.02 -9.46 -5.20
N LEU A 250 -20.29 -10.61 -4.60
CA LEU A 250 -20.81 -10.69 -3.24
C LEU A 250 -19.69 -10.39 -2.25
N VAL A 251 -19.94 -9.43 -1.37
CA VAL A 251 -19.04 -9.04 -0.30
C VAL A 251 -19.63 -9.39 1.06
N LYS A 252 -18.76 -9.78 1.98
CA LYS A 252 -19.10 -10.12 3.36
C LYS A 252 -18.70 -8.98 4.27
N TYR A 253 -19.68 -8.41 4.97
CA TYR A 253 -19.42 -7.50 6.08
C TYR A 253 -18.77 -8.24 7.25
N ARG A 254 -17.69 -7.69 7.79
CA ARG A 254 -16.90 -8.28 8.89
C ARG A 254 -17.12 -7.59 10.23
N GLY A 255 -17.64 -6.37 10.24
CA GLY A 255 -17.89 -5.58 11.44
C GLY A 255 -17.37 -4.15 11.30
N ASN A 256 -17.20 -3.47 12.44
CA ASN A 256 -16.65 -2.11 12.50
C ASN A 256 -15.26 -2.11 13.16
N LYS A 257 -14.31 -1.38 12.56
CA LYS A 257 -13.02 -1.02 13.15
C LYS A 257 -13.21 -0.20 14.43
N LEU A 258 -12.16 -0.13 15.23
CA LEU A 258 -12.13 0.69 16.46
C LEU A 258 -12.14 2.21 16.20
N GLY A 259 -11.93 2.63 14.95
CA GLY A 259 -11.93 4.03 14.54
C GLY A 259 -11.62 4.20 13.06
N MET A 260 -11.57 5.46 12.61
CA MET A 260 -11.07 5.80 11.27
C MET A 260 -9.63 5.36 11.12
N SER A 261 -9.26 4.90 9.93
CA SER A 261 -8.00 4.23 9.73
C SER A 261 -7.36 4.52 8.38
N SER A 262 -6.05 4.33 8.31
CA SER A 262 -5.26 4.22 7.08
C SER A 262 -4.28 3.05 7.18
N GLY A 263 -3.50 2.81 6.13
CA GLY A 263 -2.44 1.78 6.13
C GLY A 263 -2.98 0.37 6.41
N LEU A 264 -3.87 -0.14 5.57
CA LEU A 264 -4.43 -1.49 5.71
C LEU A 264 -3.46 -2.56 5.17
N MET A 265 -3.26 -3.65 5.92
CA MET A 265 -2.44 -4.79 5.50
C MET A 265 -2.91 -6.09 6.17
N VAL A 266 -2.77 -7.22 5.49
CA VAL A 266 -2.88 -8.55 6.13
C VAL A 266 -1.49 -9.15 6.31
N ASP A 267 -1.20 -9.67 7.50
CA ASP A 267 0.02 -10.41 7.79
C ASP A 267 -0.06 -11.90 7.40
N SER A 268 1.07 -12.60 7.51
CA SER A 268 1.17 -14.02 7.15
C SER A 268 0.40 -14.98 8.06
N GLN A 269 -0.14 -14.50 9.18
CA GLN A 269 -0.95 -15.27 10.13
C GLN A 269 -2.42 -14.86 10.09
N ASN A 270 -2.87 -14.23 9.00
CA ASN A 270 -4.26 -13.77 8.83
C ASN A 270 -4.67 -12.74 9.90
N GLY A 271 -3.72 -11.92 10.35
CA GLY A 271 -4.02 -10.71 11.12
C GLY A 271 -4.25 -9.54 10.17
N LEU A 272 -5.37 -8.82 10.33
CA LEU A 272 -5.60 -7.56 9.62
C LEU A 272 -5.04 -6.42 10.46
N LEU A 273 -4.01 -5.75 9.96
CA LEU A 273 -3.40 -4.59 10.58
C LEU A 273 -3.94 -3.32 9.95
N TYR A 274 -4.15 -2.31 10.79
CA TYR A 274 -4.50 -0.96 10.36
C TYR A 274 -4.04 0.07 11.38
N TYR A 275 -3.78 1.28 10.90
CA TYR A 275 -3.43 2.42 11.74
C TYR A 275 -4.68 3.25 12.06
N LEU A 276 -4.95 3.49 13.34
CA LEU A 276 -6.00 4.38 13.81
C LEU A 276 -5.48 5.82 13.84
N THR A 277 -6.06 6.68 13.01
CA THR A 277 -5.55 8.03 12.77
C THR A 277 -5.69 8.95 13.99
N ARG A 278 -6.80 8.83 14.73
CA ARG A 278 -7.07 9.66 15.92
C ARG A 278 -6.13 9.38 17.08
N ASP A 279 -5.78 8.11 17.29
CA ASP A 279 -5.13 7.64 18.52
C ASP A 279 -3.64 7.30 18.31
N ASN A 280 -3.11 7.57 17.11
CA ASN A 280 -1.74 7.30 16.67
C ASN A 280 -1.27 5.88 17.01
N VAL A 281 -2.11 4.88 16.70
CA VAL A 281 -1.90 3.49 17.10
C VAL A 281 -2.05 2.54 15.93
N ILE A 282 -1.17 1.55 15.85
CA ILE A 282 -1.28 0.42 14.93
C ILE A 282 -1.84 -0.75 15.72
N VAL A 283 -2.99 -1.25 15.25
CA VAL A 283 -3.66 -2.41 15.83
C VAL A 283 -3.67 -3.57 14.85
N ARG A 284 -3.82 -4.76 15.39
CA ARG A 284 -3.96 -6.00 14.64
C ARG A 284 -5.20 -6.72 15.09
N TRP A 285 -6.09 -7.05 14.16
CA TRP A 285 -7.25 -7.90 14.40
C TRP A 285 -7.00 -9.33 13.91
N ASN A 286 -7.33 -10.33 14.72
CA ASN A 286 -7.34 -11.72 14.27
C ASN A 286 -8.58 -12.00 13.40
N THR A 287 -8.41 -12.20 12.08
CA THR A 287 -9.54 -12.34 11.16
C THR A 287 -10.37 -13.62 11.36
N ALA A 288 -9.88 -14.57 12.17
CA ALA A 288 -10.62 -15.78 12.55
C ALA A 288 -11.62 -15.53 13.70
N LYS A 289 -11.54 -14.38 14.38
CA LYS A 289 -12.45 -13.97 15.46
C LYS A 289 -13.40 -12.87 14.98
N PRO A 290 -14.54 -12.64 15.66
CA PRO A 290 -15.39 -11.48 15.37
C PRO A 290 -14.60 -10.16 15.43
N LEU A 291 -14.99 -9.16 14.64
CA LEU A 291 -14.36 -7.83 14.68
C LEU A 291 -14.86 -7.05 15.90
N GLN A 292 -14.27 -7.34 17.06
CA GLN A 292 -14.56 -6.72 18.37
C GLN A 292 -13.26 -6.33 19.07
N ALA A 293 -13.33 -5.38 20.00
CA ALA A 293 -12.15 -4.77 20.64
C ALA A 293 -11.27 -5.78 21.37
N GLU A 294 -11.87 -6.78 22.01
CA GLU A 294 -11.18 -7.86 22.75
C GLU A 294 -10.31 -8.77 21.87
N TYR A 295 -10.49 -8.74 20.54
CA TYR A 295 -9.70 -9.51 19.57
C TYR A 295 -8.71 -8.65 18.79
N HIS A 296 -8.38 -7.47 19.33
CA HIS A 296 -7.34 -6.59 18.79
C HIS A 296 -6.11 -6.56 19.69
N ASP A 297 -4.95 -6.69 19.07
CA ASP A 297 -3.67 -6.42 19.71
C ASP A 297 -3.19 -5.02 19.36
N VAL A 298 -2.81 -4.24 20.37
CA VAL A 298 -2.08 -2.99 20.17
C VAL A 298 -0.62 -3.32 19.91
N LEU A 299 -0.16 -3.05 18.69
CA LEU A 299 1.22 -3.34 18.28
C LEU A 299 2.17 -2.20 18.62
N LEU A 300 1.77 -0.96 18.37
CA LEU A 300 2.55 0.24 18.64
C LEU A 300 1.62 1.46 18.74
N GLN A 301 1.86 2.33 19.73
CA GLN A 301 1.14 3.59 19.90
C GLN A 301 2.13 4.71 20.24
N SER A 302 2.15 5.77 19.44
CA SER A 302 2.99 6.94 19.67
C SER A 302 2.62 8.07 18.72
N SER A 303 2.22 9.23 19.24
CA SER A 303 1.97 10.42 18.43
C SER A 303 3.25 11.00 17.82
N THR A 304 4.41 10.79 18.44
CA THR A 304 5.71 11.24 17.93
C THR A 304 6.26 10.34 16.82
N LEU A 305 6.17 9.02 16.99
CA LEU A 305 6.70 8.06 15.99
C LEU A 305 5.71 7.76 14.88
N LEU A 306 4.41 7.92 15.13
CA LEU A 306 3.33 7.64 14.18
C LEU A 306 2.40 8.86 14.03
N PRO A 307 2.89 10.04 13.61
CA PRO A 307 2.02 11.19 13.33
C PRO A 307 0.98 10.84 12.27
N TYR A 308 1.40 10.19 11.18
CA TYR A 308 0.51 9.63 10.18
C TYR A 308 1.12 8.40 9.49
N VAL A 309 0.36 7.33 9.31
CA VAL A 309 0.83 6.14 8.58
C VAL A 309 0.04 5.99 7.29
N SER A 310 0.72 6.13 6.14
CA SER A 310 0.06 5.94 4.83
C SER A 310 -0.02 4.47 4.45
N ARG A 311 1.02 3.68 4.79
CA ARG A 311 1.13 2.27 4.39
C ARG A 311 1.73 1.40 5.50
N LEU A 312 1.17 0.23 5.69
CA LEU A 312 1.83 -0.89 6.37
C LEU A 312 2.32 -1.88 5.30
N PHE A 313 3.54 -2.40 5.45
CA PHE A 313 4.13 -3.28 4.46
C PHE A 313 5.10 -4.30 5.08
N PRO A 314 5.23 -5.50 4.48
CA PRO A 314 6.22 -6.48 4.90
C PRO A 314 7.57 -6.24 4.20
N ASP A 315 8.67 -6.54 4.89
CA ASP A 315 9.94 -6.78 4.23
C ASP A 315 10.05 -8.22 3.71
N LEU A 316 11.18 -8.55 3.07
CA LEU A 316 11.42 -9.89 2.51
C LEU A 316 11.52 -11.00 3.57
N GLN A 317 11.76 -10.65 4.82
CA GLN A 317 11.81 -11.58 5.94
C GLN A 317 10.46 -11.68 6.67
N GLY A 318 9.44 -10.98 6.19
CA GLY A 318 8.11 -10.95 6.80
C GLY A 318 8.01 -10.02 8.01
N ASN A 319 9.03 -9.21 8.30
CA ASN A 319 8.91 -8.17 9.31
C ASN A 319 7.98 -7.08 8.81
N ILE A 320 7.14 -6.55 9.70
CA ILE A 320 6.16 -5.53 9.35
C ILE A 320 6.75 -4.14 9.65
N PHE A 321 6.60 -3.23 8.70
CA PHE A 321 7.01 -1.84 8.78
C PHE A 321 5.82 -0.91 8.54
N ALA A 322 5.90 0.29 9.10
CA ALA A 322 5.02 1.40 8.83
C ALA A 322 5.77 2.45 8.00
N LEU A 323 5.13 2.93 6.93
CA LEU A 323 5.52 4.13 6.19
C LEU A 323 4.87 5.34 6.86
N VAL A 324 5.68 6.20 7.44
CA VAL A 324 5.24 7.31 8.28
C VAL A 324 5.39 8.64 7.54
N ASN A 325 4.37 9.48 7.60
CA ASN A 325 4.39 10.87 7.14
C ASN A 325 4.13 11.81 8.31
N MET A 326 4.59 13.05 8.20
CA MET A 326 4.36 14.06 9.24
C MET A 326 2.88 14.49 9.34
N TRP A 327 2.08 14.28 8.29
CA TRP A 327 0.68 14.73 8.23
C TRP A 327 -0.18 13.82 7.34
N ASP A 328 -1.49 13.96 7.55
CA ASP A 328 -2.52 13.43 6.66
C ASP A 328 -2.49 14.18 5.32
N PRO A 329 -2.57 13.50 4.16
CA PRO A 329 -2.59 14.14 2.85
C PRO A 329 -3.76 15.12 2.64
N ASP A 330 -4.85 15.00 3.42
CA ASP A 330 -6.00 15.91 3.32
C ASP A 330 -5.83 17.16 4.19
N ASN A 331 -4.89 17.14 5.14
CA ASN A 331 -4.65 18.27 6.04
C ASN A 331 -3.44 19.10 5.60
N CYS A 332 -3.70 19.98 4.64
CA CYS A 332 -2.67 20.84 4.04
C CYS A 332 -2.29 22.06 4.89
N LEU A 333 -2.89 22.25 6.07
CA LEU A 333 -2.73 23.44 6.91
C LEU A 333 -1.70 23.29 8.04
N ALA A 334 -0.93 22.19 8.05
CA ALA A 334 0.17 22.04 9.02
C ALA A 334 1.26 23.07 8.72
N ASN A 335 1.42 24.05 9.63
CA ASN A 335 2.38 25.13 9.52
C ASN A 335 3.80 24.60 9.25
N GLU A 336 4.55 25.28 8.36
CA GLU A 336 5.98 25.04 8.07
C GLU A 336 6.89 25.10 9.33
N GLU A 337 6.37 25.56 10.47
CA GLU A 337 7.10 25.78 11.73
C GLU A 337 7.39 24.51 12.56
N GLN A 338 6.89 23.33 12.20
CA GLN A 338 7.22 22.06 12.91
C GLN A 338 8.59 21.45 12.51
N GLY A 339 9.40 22.17 11.76
CA GLY A 339 10.52 21.63 10.97
C GLY A 339 11.87 21.45 11.66
N ASN A 340 11.96 20.96 12.90
CA ASN A 340 13.26 20.59 13.51
C ASN A 340 13.38 19.13 13.98
N GLU A 341 12.30 18.34 13.99
CA GLU A 341 12.39 16.93 14.37
C GLU A 341 12.60 16.04 13.14
N THR A 342 13.66 15.23 13.16
CA THR A 342 13.94 14.23 12.13
C THR A 342 12.95 13.08 12.25
N LEU A 343 12.01 12.97 11.31
CA LEU A 343 11.05 11.85 11.25
C LEU A 343 11.69 10.62 10.60
N GLU A 344 11.67 9.49 11.29
CA GLU A 344 11.95 8.18 10.68
C GLU A 344 10.77 7.76 9.79
N ARG A 345 10.95 7.78 8.46
CA ARG A 345 9.87 7.45 7.52
C ARG A 345 9.51 5.97 7.48
N THR A 346 10.38 5.09 7.95
CA THR A 346 10.13 3.66 7.99
C THR A 346 10.39 3.14 9.39
N LEU A 347 9.32 2.69 10.06
CA LEU A 347 9.38 2.21 11.43
C LEU A 347 9.06 0.73 11.50
N ARG A 348 9.94 -0.07 12.11
CA ARG A 348 9.71 -1.51 12.29
C ARG A 348 8.75 -1.75 13.46
N ILE A 349 7.75 -2.59 13.25
CA ILE A 349 6.79 -2.98 14.30
C ILE A 349 7.32 -4.25 14.98
N VAL A 350 7.98 -4.07 16.13
CA VAL A 350 8.75 -5.14 16.80
C VAL A 350 7.88 -6.09 17.62
N LYS A 351 6.68 -5.67 18.04
CA LYS A 351 5.81 -6.48 18.92
C LYS A 351 5.23 -7.73 18.24
N TYR A 352 5.40 -7.87 16.92
CA TYR A 352 5.06 -9.09 16.19
C TYR A 352 6.17 -10.14 16.35
N ASN A 353 6.16 -10.87 17.47
CA ASN A 353 7.05 -12.01 17.65
C ASN A 353 6.32 -13.27 17.17
N TRP A 354 6.56 -13.65 15.92
CA TRP A 354 5.93 -14.81 15.26
C TRP A 354 6.03 -16.12 16.07
N MET A 355 7.03 -16.25 16.95
CA MET A 355 7.17 -17.41 17.83
C MET A 355 6.22 -17.40 19.03
N LEU A 356 5.85 -16.24 19.58
CA LEU A 356 5.03 -16.17 20.80
C LEU A 356 3.54 -16.47 20.51
N ASP A 357 3.02 -16.01 19.37
CA ASP A 357 1.61 -16.23 19.02
C ASP A 357 1.30 -17.70 18.65
N LYS A 358 2.31 -18.46 18.20
CA LYS A 358 2.14 -19.88 17.87
C LYS A 358 1.85 -20.75 19.11
N TYR A 359 2.19 -20.29 20.31
CA TYR A 359 1.97 -20.99 21.57
C TYR A 359 0.73 -20.49 22.34
N LEU A 360 0.02 -19.48 21.83
CA LEU A 360 -1.22 -18.97 22.44
C LEU A 360 -2.50 -19.48 21.73
N ILE A 361 -2.35 -20.47 20.84
CA ILE A 361 -3.46 -21.12 20.11
C ILE A 361 -3.76 -22.53 20.68
N GLU A 362 -3.23 -22.89 21.85
CA GLU A 362 -3.68 -24.09 22.60
C GLU A 362 -4.73 -23.75 23.66
#